data_AF-A0A0K2JER9-F1
#
_entry.id   AF-A0A0K2JER9-F1
#
_cell.length_a   1.000
_cell.length_b   1.000
_cell.length_c   1.000
_cell.angle_alpha   90.00
_cell.angle_beta   90.00
_cell.angle_gamma   90.00
#
_symmetry.space_group_name_H-M   'P 1'
#
loop_
_entity.id
_entity.type
_entity.pdbx_description
1 polymer ?
#
loop_
_entity_poly.entity_id
_entity_poly.type
_entity_poly.pdbx_seq_one_letter_code
_entity_poly.pdbx_strand_id
1 'polypeptide(L)'
;MKEIRKLKLSEFQKEIINKLDDEYCYEFGGYENSIFIFNKKQEFLITIDKKDDTASINESLEFCKSRIEKSLDNHNKFVKGEEKRIKLLELILKENK
;
A
#
# COMPACT_ATOMS: atom_id res chain seq x y z
N MET A 1 -7.02 -25.96 -3.12
CA MET A 1 -5.81 -25.53 -2.40
C MET A 1 -4.66 -26.46 -2.78
N LYS A 2 -3.74 -26.00 -3.64
CA LYS A 2 -2.61 -26.80 -4.14
C LYS A 2 -1.38 -26.61 -3.24
N GLU A 3 -0.88 -27.73 -2.72
CA GLU A 3 0.49 -28.03 -2.31
C GLU A 3 1.44 -26.87 -1.93
N ILE A 4 1.34 -26.39 -0.69
CA ILE A 4 2.39 -25.59 -0.02
C ILE A 4 3.72 -26.38 0.11
N ARG A 5 3.69 -27.72 -0.03
CA ARG A 5 4.82 -28.63 0.26
C ARG A 5 6.02 -28.56 -0.68
N LYS A 6 5.95 -27.84 -1.82
CA LYS A 6 7.05 -27.76 -2.80
C LYS A 6 7.82 -26.44 -2.80
N LEU A 7 7.44 -25.46 -1.98
CA LEU A 7 8.02 -24.12 -2.01
C LEU A 7 8.99 -23.92 -0.83
N LYS A 8 10.23 -23.50 -1.14
CA LYS A 8 11.26 -23.20 -0.13
C LYS A 8 11.06 -21.82 0.48
N LEU A 9 9.96 -21.65 1.23
CA LEU A 9 9.65 -20.44 1.99
C LEU A 9 10.62 -20.27 3.18
N SER A 10 10.95 -19.02 3.52
CA SER A 10 11.60 -18.70 4.79
C SER A 10 10.65 -18.98 5.97
N GLU A 11 11.20 -19.16 7.17
CA GLU A 11 10.37 -19.28 8.39
C GLU A 11 9.50 -18.04 8.58
N PHE A 12 10.04 -16.85 8.26
CA PHE A 12 9.30 -15.60 8.31
C PHE A 12 8.08 -15.59 7.37
N GLN A 13 8.24 -16.01 6.10
CA GLN A 13 7.13 -16.13 5.15
C GLN A 13 6.07 -17.13 5.62
N LYS A 14 6.49 -18.28 6.18
CA LYS A 14 5.57 -19.27 6.74
C LYS A 14 4.78 -18.73 7.92
N GLU A 15 5.43 -18.01 8.82
CA GLU A 15 4.77 -17.36 9.95
C GLU A 15 3.71 -16.36 9.51
N ILE A 16 4.01 -15.53 8.49
CA ILE A 16 3.06 -14.56 7.94
C ILE A 16 1.84 -15.28 7.38
N ILE A 17 2.02 -16.28 6.53
CA ILE A 17 0.91 -17.05 5.95
C ILE A 17 0.08 -17.67 7.06
N ASN A 18 0.70 -18.40 7.98
CA ASN A 18 -0.01 -19.09 9.06
C ASN A 18 -0.82 -18.15 9.96
N LYS A 19 -0.33 -16.91 10.18
CA LYS A 19 -1.01 -15.92 11.03
C LYS A 19 -2.14 -15.19 10.31
N LEU A 20 -2.12 -15.14 8.98
CA LEU A 20 -2.98 -14.26 8.18
C LEU A 20 -3.88 -15.01 7.16
N ASP A 21 -3.83 -16.34 7.13
CA ASP A 21 -4.49 -17.20 6.13
C ASP A 21 -6.01 -17.02 6.03
N ASP A 22 -6.67 -16.66 7.14
CA ASP A 22 -8.13 -16.45 7.19
C ASP A 22 -8.58 -15.12 6.54
N GLU A 23 -7.67 -14.16 6.45
CA GLU A 23 -7.97 -12.79 6.03
C GLU A 23 -7.49 -12.48 4.61
N TYR A 24 -6.41 -13.13 4.16
CA TYR A 24 -5.72 -12.79 2.92
C TYR A 24 -5.57 -13.98 1.98
N CYS A 25 -5.26 -13.68 0.72
CA CYS A 25 -4.96 -14.67 -0.31
C CYS A 25 -3.50 -14.55 -0.73
N TYR A 26 -2.90 -15.66 -1.16
CA TYR A 26 -1.48 -15.71 -1.51
C TYR A 26 -1.27 -16.31 -2.89
N GLU A 27 -0.41 -15.66 -3.68
CA GLU A 27 0.16 -16.24 -4.89
C GLU A 27 1.68 -16.28 -4.76
N PHE A 28 2.30 -17.26 -5.40
CA PHE A 28 3.75 -17.35 -5.42
C PHE A 28 4.29 -16.57 -6.61
N GLY A 29 5.20 -15.65 -6.35
CA GLY A 29 5.85 -14.88 -7.39
C GLY A 29 6.66 -15.78 -8.33
N GLY A 30 6.69 -15.43 -9.62
CA GLY A 30 7.41 -16.20 -10.66
C GLY A 30 8.93 -16.30 -10.43
N TYR A 31 9.50 -15.46 -9.56
CA TYR A 31 10.82 -15.65 -9.00
C TYR A 31 10.67 -16.42 -7.69
N GLU A 32 11.18 -17.65 -7.64
CA GLU A 32 10.91 -18.77 -6.72
C GLU A 32 11.02 -18.53 -5.19
N ASN A 33 11.05 -17.29 -4.72
CA ASN A 33 11.34 -16.92 -3.34
C ASN A 33 10.46 -15.78 -2.80
N SER A 34 9.34 -15.43 -3.43
CA SER A 34 8.44 -14.39 -2.92
C SER A 34 6.98 -14.85 -2.84
N ILE A 35 6.26 -14.26 -1.88
CA ILE A 35 4.82 -14.44 -1.73
C ILE A 35 4.14 -13.10 -2.01
N PHE A 36 3.14 -13.10 -2.88
CA PHE A 36 2.27 -11.98 -3.16
C PHE A 36 1.05 -12.11 -2.27
N ILE A 37 0.73 -11.06 -1.52
CA ILE A 37 -0.41 -11.02 -0.60
C ILE A 37 -1.48 -10.15 -1.24
N PHE A 38 -2.71 -10.68 -1.27
CA PHE A 38 -3.89 -10.04 -1.83
C PHE A 38 -4.99 -9.99 -0.77
N ASN A 39 -5.88 -8.99 -0.87
CA ASN A 39 -7.12 -9.00 -0.09
C ASN A 39 -8.17 -9.96 -0.69
N LYS A 40 -9.31 -10.12 -0.01
CA LYS A 40 -10.43 -10.97 -0.45
C LYS A 40 -11.05 -10.58 -1.81
N LYS A 41 -10.76 -9.38 -2.31
CA LYS A 41 -11.17 -8.90 -3.64
C LYS A 41 -10.11 -9.14 -4.72
N GLN A 42 -9.05 -9.90 -4.39
CA GLN A 42 -7.89 -10.14 -5.26
C GLN A 42 -7.11 -8.86 -5.62
N GLU A 43 -7.19 -7.82 -4.79
CA GLU A 43 -6.36 -6.64 -4.97
C GLU A 43 -4.99 -6.90 -4.33
N PHE A 44 -3.93 -6.70 -5.10
CA PHE A 44 -2.55 -6.86 -4.63
C PHE A 44 -2.22 -5.84 -3.54
N LEU A 45 -1.60 -6.31 -2.46
CA LEU A 45 -1.22 -5.49 -1.32
C LEU A 45 0.29 -5.34 -1.18
N ILE A 46 1.01 -6.46 -1.14
CA ILE A 46 2.44 -6.47 -0.86
C ILE A 46 3.09 -7.76 -1.36
N THR A 47 4.37 -7.66 -1.72
CA THR A 47 5.26 -8.81 -1.93
C THR A 47 6.13 -8.97 -0.70
N ILE A 48 6.23 -10.20 -0.17
CA ILE A 48 7.21 -10.55 0.87
C ILE A 48 8.23 -11.49 0.25
N ASP A 49 9.46 -11.02 0.15
CA ASP A 49 10.60 -11.78 -0.33
C ASP A 49 11.15 -12.71 0.76
N LYS A 50 11.85 -13.76 0.36
CA LYS A 50 12.41 -14.75 1.29
C LYS A 50 13.45 -14.18 2.24
N LYS A 51 14.11 -13.09 1.82
CA LYS A 51 15.11 -12.38 2.62
C LYS A 51 14.48 -11.37 3.57
N ASP A 52 13.18 -11.12 3.46
CA ASP A 52 12.51 -10.21 4.38
C ASP A 52 12.47 -10.78 5.79
N ASP A 53 12.53 -9.85 6.73
CA ASP A 53 12.42 -10.09 8.15
C ASP A 53 11.65 -8.92 8.79
N THR A 54 11.51 -8.96 10.11
CA THR A 54 10.81 -7.90 10.85
C THR A 54 11.41 -6.51 10.62
N ALA A 55 12.73 -6.40 10.42
CA ALA A 55 13.38 -5.10 10.20
C ALA A 55 13.04 -4.54 8.82
N SER A 56 13.12 -5.35 7.75
CA SER A 56 12.77 -4.90 6.39
C SER A 56 11.28 -4.55 6.25
N ILE A 57 10.40 -5.29 6.95
CA ILE A 57 8.96 -4.98 7.00
C ILE A 57 8.71 -3.67 7.76
N ASN A 58 9.41 -3.42 8.86
CA ASN A 58 9.29 -2.15 9.57
C ASN A 58 9.77 -0.96 8.72
N GLU A 59 10.87 -1.11 7.98
CA GLU A 59 11.33 -0.08 7.05
C GLU A 59 10.29 0.20 5.95
N SER A 60 9.72 -0.86 5.38
CA SER A 60 8.65 -0.77 4.38
C SER A 60 7.40 -0.08 4.93
N LEU A 61 7.04 -0.33 6.18
CA LEU A 61 5.93 0.32 6.88
C LEU A 61 6.17 1.82 7.03
N GLU A 62 7.33 2.23 7.54
CA GLU A 62 7.67 3.64 7.70
C GLU A 62 7.75 4.38 6.36
N PHE A 63 8.28 3.72 5.33
CA PHE A 63 8.26 4.26 3.97
C PHE A 63 6.84 4.51 3.47
N CYS A 64 5.92 3.55 3.67
CA CYS A 64 4.51 3.71 3.29
C CYS A 64 3.84 4.87 4.03
N LYS A 65 4.05 4.99 5.35
CA LYS A 65 3.53 6.11 6.15
C LYS A 65 4.03 7.46 5.63
N SER A 66 5.35 7.59 5.40
CA SER A 66 5.94 8.82 4.88
C SER A 66 5.37 9.20 3.50
N ARG A 67 5.14 8.21 2.63
CA ARG A 67 4.55 8.45 1.31
C ARG A 67 3.12 8.99 1.41
N ILE A 68 2.31 8.42 2.31
CA ILE A 68 0.94 8.90 2.56
C ILE A 68 0.96 10.34 3.07
N GLU A 69 1.81 10.63 4.06
CA GLU A 69 1.93 11.98 4.64
C GLU A 69 2.30 13.03 3.59
N LYS A 70 3.32 12.74 2.77
CA LYS A 70 3.73 13.63 1.66
C LYS A 70 2.61 13.84 0.64
N SER A 71 1.89 12.78 0.29
CA SER A 71 0.78 12.88 -0.65
C SER A 71 -0.35 13.74 -0.09
N LEU A 72 -0.66 13.59 1.20
CA LEU A 72 -1.70 14.36 1.88
C LEU A 72 -1.33 15.84 1.97
N ASP A 73 -0.08 16.16 2.33
CA ASP A 73 0.41 17.55 2.36
C ASP A 73 0.30 18.23 0.99
N ASN A 74 0.73 17.52 -0.07
CA ASN A 74 0.61 18.02 -1.45
C ASN A 74 -0.85 18.25 -1.85
N HIS A 75 -1.74 17.31 -1.53
CA HIS A 75 -3.17 17.45 -1.82
C HIS A 75 -3.78 18.63 -1.06
N ASN A 76 -3.45 18.81 0.22
CA ASN A 76 -3.93 19.93 1.04
C ASN A 76 -3.46 21.28 0.49
N LYS A 77 -2.22 21.38 0.01
CA LYS A 77 -1.70 22.59 -0.66
C LYS A 77 -2.48 22.90 -1.94
N PHE A 78 -2.78 21.87 -2.73
CA PHE A 78 -3.58 22.00 -3.95
C PHE A 78 -5.00 22.50 -3.64
N VAL A 79 -5.70 21.86 -2.69
CA VAL A 79 -7.06 22.26 -2.28
C VAL A 79 -7.10 23.70 -1.80
N LYS A 80 -6.15 24.14 -0.96
CA LYS A 80 -6.05 25.55 -0.52
C LYS A 80 -5.84 26.52 -1.68
N GLY A 81 -5.16 26.10 -2.74
CA GLY A 81 -5.00 26.89 -3.97
C GLY A 81 -6.33 27.07 -4.70
N GLU A 82 -7.06 25.98 -4.90
CA GLU A 82 -8.39 26.00 -5.54
C GLU A 82 -9.41 26.81 -4.72
N GLU A 83 -9.41 26.71 -3.39
CA GLU A 83 -10.26 27.53 -2.52
C GLU A 83 -10.01 29.03 -2.71
N LYS A 84 -8.75 29.45 -2.86
CA LYS A 84 -8.40 30.86 -3.15
C LYS A 84 -8.90 31.28 -4.52
N ARG A 85 -8.76 30.41 -5.52
CA ARG A 85 -9.23 30.65 -6.89
C ARG A 85 -10.74 30.80 -6.94
N ILE A 86 -11.48 29.94 -6.25
CA ILE A 86 -12.94 30.02 -6.13
C ILE A 86 -13.36 31.37 -5.56
N LYS A 87 -12.77 31.79 -4.42
CA LYS A 87 -13.08 33.09 -3.80
C LYS A 87 -12.85 34.28 -4.74
N LEU A 88 -11.78 34.23 -5.54
CA LEU A 88 -11.50 35.27 -6.53
C LEU A 88 -12.56 35.28 -7.64
N LEU A 89 -12.93 34.12 -8.15
CA LEU A 89 -13.96 34.01 -9.19
C LEU A 89 -15.33 34.49 -8.69
N GLU A 90 -15.70 34.15 -7.46
CA GLU A 90 -16.92 34.65 -6.81
C GLU A 90 -16.92 36.17 -6.69
N LEU A 91 -15.78 36.77 -6.31
CA LEU A 91 -15.64 38.22 -6.24
C LEU A 91 -15.80 38.87 -7.62
N ILE A 92 -15.14 38.34 -8.65
CA ILE A 92 -15.27 38.84 -10.04
C ILE A 92 -16.75 38.82 -10.48
N LEU A 93 -17.44 37.72 -10.24
CA LEU A 93 -18.86 37.59 -10.60
C LEU A 93 -19.77 38.52 -9.80
N LYS A 94 -19.38 38.90 -8.58
CA LYS A 94 -20.14 39.86 -7.75
C LYS A 94 -19.98 41.29 -8.25
N GLU A 95 -18.76 41.70 -8.61
CA GLU A 95 -18.44 43.08 -9.01
C GLU A 95 -18.80 43.40 -10.48
N ASN A 96 -19.08 42.38 -11.31
CA ASN A 96 -19.43 42.54 -12.73
C ASN A 96 -20.91 42.19 -13.01
N LYS A 97 -21.78 42.34 -12.00
CA LYS A 97 -23.24 42.30 -12.12
C LYS A 97 -23.80 43.71 -12.02
#